data_AF-A0A9P9TPX3-F1
#
_entry.id   AF-A0A9P9TPX3-F1
#
_cell.length_a   1.000
_cell.length_b   1.000
_cell.length_c   1.000
_cell.angle_alpha   90.00
_cell.angle_beta   90.00
_cell.angle_gamma   90.00
#
_symmetry.space_group_name_H-M   'P 1'
#
loop_
_entity.id
_entity.type
_entity.pdbx_description
1 polymer ?
#
loop_
_entity_poly.entity_id
_entity_poly.type
_entity_poly.pdbx_seq_one_letter_code
_entity_poly.pdbx_strand_id
1 'polypeptide(L)'
;MSFHSQEERPPRSRDPTPRDHLPQKQTYLQLCTALTHRYPVLNYLNAFVSKKSQPGPLYPVRTAVLEFYAHSVVRIDFDSSDGVSAYSKLSAYLTSLHQCKNRLFLLEDLSPEFIELLGGYLNIDGTVFAHQIRDAHYSGGPWNGHPPQLPSEIGSPQGGFTLRYYEPRYLDDPDLPAFSSAVQTLGNVARPVTFGKPTWNEQKNQEGHVGHVRHNTSFWSTEDGEGGWNGIVSSSVRYL
;
A
#
# COMPACT_ATOMS: atom_id res chain seq x y z
N MET A 1 60.51 1.10 -63.83
CA MET A 1 59.82 2.17 -63.08
C MET A 1 58.33 2.01 -63.35
N SER A 2 57.58 1.52 -62.36
CA SER A 2 56.14 1.23 -62.49
C SER A 2 55.40 1.92 -61.35
N PHE A 3 54.41 2.75 -61.70
CA PHE A 3 53.61 3.53 -60.77
C PHE A 3 52.51 2.65 -60.15
N HIS A 4 52.37 2.68 -58.83
CA HIS A 4 51.23 2.10 -58.10
C HIS A 4 50.24 3.23 -57.77
N SER A 5 49.05 3.16 -58.37
CA SER A 5 47.92 4.04 -58.07
C SER A 5 47.36 3.72 -56.68
N GLN A 6 47.14 4.74 -55.85
CA GLN A 6 46.36 4.62 -54.61
C GLN A 6 44.88 4.77 -54.92
N GLU A 7 44.10 3.82 -54.43
CA GLU A 7 42.65 3.71 -54.59
C GLU A 7 41.96 4.50 -53.45
N GLU A 8 41.34 5.64 -53.77
CA GLU A 8 40.55 6.43 -52.82
C GLU A 8 39.22 5.74 -52.51
N ARG A 9 38.94 5.48 -51.23
CA ARG A 9 37.63 5.01 -50.77
C ARG A 9 36.68 6.19 -50.55
N PRO A 10 35.41 6.10 -50.98
CA PRO A 10 34.42 7.14 -50.73
C PRO A 10 33.96 7.17 -49.27
N PRO A 11 33.50 8.34 -48.78
CA PRO A 11 33.08 8.51 -47.38
C PRO A 11 31.78 7.74 -47.10
N ARG A 12 31.76 7.03 -45.97
CA ARG A 12 30.57 6.32 -45.47
C ARG A 12 29.45 7.32 -45.13
N SER A 13 28.33 7.18 -45.83
CA SER A 13 27.02 7.74 -45.44
C SER A 13 26.71 7.32 -43.99
N ARG A 14 26.49 8.29 -43.09
CA ARG A 14 25.91 8.04 -41.77
C ARG A 14 24.40 8.04 -41.93
N ASP A 15 23.80 6.86 -41.92
CA ASP A 15 22.37 6.73 -41.73
C ASP A 15 21.97 7.33 -40.37
N PRO A 16 20.89 8.12 -40.29
CA PRO A 16 20.39 8.62 -39.01
C PRO A 16 19.84 7.45 -38.20
N THR A 17 20.45 7.19 -37.04
CA THR A 17 19.94 6.23 -36.06
C THR A 17 18.50 6.61 -35.66
N PRO A 18 17.59 5.62 -35.50
CA PRO A 18 16.25 5.86 -35.01
C PRO A 18 16.29 6.60 -33.67
N ARG A 19 15.47 7.64 -33.56
CA ARG A 19 15.34 8.50 -32.38
C ARG A 19 15.18 7.67 -31.11
N ASP A 20 15.98 8.02 -30.11
CA ASP A 20 15.89 7.55 -28.74
C ASP A 20 14.44 7.54 -28.25
N HIS A 21 13.86 6.35 -28.08
CA HIS A 21 12.72 6.17 -27.22
C HIS A 21 13.23 6.41 -25.79
N LEU A 22 12.96 7.60 -25.24
CA LEU A 22 13.19 7.85 -23.81
C LEU A 22 12.52 6.72 -23.02
N PRO A 23 13.23 6.02 -22.13
CA PRO A 23 12.66 4.92 -21.37
C PRO A 23 11.49 5.46 -20.56
N GLN A 24 10.31 4.85 -20.75
CA GLN A 24 9.11 5.18 -20.00
C GLN A 24 9.42 5.06 -18.50
N LYS A 25 9.17 6.13 -17.74
CA LYS A 25 9.41 6.15 -16.29
C LYS A 25 8.63 4.98 -15.66
N GLN A 26 9.33 4.10 -14.95
CA GLN A 26 8.71 2.97 -14.27
C GLN A 26 7.70 3.47 -13.22
N THR A 27 6.56 2.80 -13.14
CA THR A 27 5.53 3.01 -12.11
C THR A 27 6.03 2.54 -10.74
N TYR A 28 5.40 3.02 -9.67
CA TYR A 28 5.75 2.65 -8.31
C TYR A 28 5.60 1.14 -8.07
N LEU A 29 4.51 0.54 -8.54
CA LEU A 29 4.27 -0.90 -8.43
C LEU A 29 5.26 -1.73 -9.28
N GLN A 30 5.70 -1.23 -10.44
CA GLN A 30 6.77 -1.88 -11.23
C GLN A 30 8.11 -1.86 -10.48
N LEU A 31 8.45 -0.75 -9.82
CA LEU A 31 9.64 -0.65 -8.98
C LEU A 31 9.57 -1.65 -7.81
N CYS A 32 8.44 -1.71 -7.11
CA CYS A 32 8.22 -2.69 -6.04
C CYS A 32 8.37 -4.13 -6.56
N THR A 33 7.83 -4.42 -7.74
CA THR A 33 7.94 -5.75 -8.37
C THR A 33 9.39 -6.12 -8.65
N ALA A 34 10.18 -5.20 -9.21
CA ALA A 34 11.59 -5.42 -9.50
C ALA A 34 12.43 -5.69 -8.24
N LEU A 35 11.96 -5.22 -7.08
CA LEU A 35 12.65 -5.36 -5.79
C LEU A 35 12.32 -6.67 -5.04
N THR A 36 11.37 -7.48 -5.51
CA THR A 36 10.90 -8.69 -4.81
C THR A 36 11.97 -9.74 -4.54
N HIS A 37 12.99 -9.86 -5.40
CA HIS A 37 14.11 -10.77 -5.16
C HIS A 37 14.92 -10.37 -3.91
N ARG A 38 15.08 -9.06 -3.67
CA ARG A 38 15.80 -8.51 -2.52
C ARG A 38 14.92 -8.38 -1.28
N TYR A 39 13.64 -8.09 -1.47
CA TYR A 39 12.66 -7.92 -0.40
C TYR A 39 11.45 -8.85 -0.62
N PRO A 40 11.54 -10.14 -0.21
CA PRO A 40 10.50 -11.13 -0.50
C PRO A 40 9.12 -10.79 0.07
N VAL A 41 9.01 -9.93 1.10
CA VAL A 41 7.72 -9.43 1.60
C VAL A 41 6.89 -8.73 0.52
N LEU A 42 7.55 -8.11 -0.48
CA LEU A 42 6.86 -7.45 -1.59
C LEU A 42 6.03 -8.42 -2.45
N ASN A 43 6.25 -9.75 -2.33
CA ASN A 43 5.38 -10.73 -2.96
C ASN A 43 3.93 -10.65 -2.47
N TYR A 44 3.68 -10.23 -1.22
CA TYR A 44 2.32 -9.98 -0.73
C TYR A 44 1.66 -8.83 -1.47
N LEU A 45 2.40 -7.74 -1.70
CA LEU A 45 1.93 -6.61 -2.49
C LEU A 45 1.66 -7.02 -3.94
N ASN A 46 2.60 -7.73 -4.57
CA ASN A 46 2.40 -8.22 -5.94
C ASN A 46 1.19 -9.15 -6.06
N ALA A 47 1.04 -10.10 -5.13
CA ALA A 47 -0.10 -11.00 -5.13
C ALA A 47 -1.43 -10.24 -4.93
N PHE A 48 -1.45 -9.22 -4.08
CA PHE A 48 -2.60 -8.35 -3.88
C PHE A 48 -2.99 -7.59 -5.16
N VAL A 49 -2.01 -7.02 -5.86
CA VAL A 49 -2.22 -6.32 -7.14
C VAL A 49 -2.71 -7.30 -8.22
N SER A 50 -2.05 -8.45 -8.38
CA SER A 50 -2.37 -9.43 -9.43
C SER A 50 -3.72 -10.13 -9.24
N LYS A 51 -4.21 -10.26 -8.00
CA LYS A 51 -5.52 -10.89 -7.72
C LYS A 51 -6.70 -10.01 -8.16
N LYS A 52 -6.51 -8.71 -8.36
CA LYS A 52 -7.60 -7.83 -8.81
C LYS A 52 -7.75 -7.90 -10.32
N SER A 53 -8.70 -8.73 -10.76
CA SER A 53 -9.08 -8.87 -12.17
C SER A 53 -9.98 -7.74 -12.68
N GLN A 54 -10.58 -6.95 -11.78
CA GLN A 54 -11.45 -5.83 -12.13
C GLN A 54 -10.75 -4.48 -11.91
N PRO A 55 -11.00 -3.49 -12.79
CA PRO A 55 -10.48 -2.14 -12.61
C PRO A 55 -11.13 -1.48 -11.39
N GLY A 56 -10.31 -0.97 -10.47
CA GLY A 56 -10.76 -0.23 -9.29
C GLY A 56 -10.89 -1.05 -8.01
N PRO A 57 -11.21 -0.38 -6.90
CA PRO A 57 -11.39 -1.04 -5.62
C PRO A 57 -12.76 -1.74 -5.53
N LEU A 58 -12.78 -2.95 -4.97
CA LEU A 58 -14.00 -3.73 -4.74
C LEU A 58 -14.88 -3.07 -3.66
N TYR A 59 -14.24 -2.43 -2.68
CA TYR A 59 -14.89 -1.66 -1.63
C TYR A 59 -14.39 -0.21 -1.67
N PRO A 60 -15.20 0.80 -1.35
CA PRO A 60 -14.73 2.18 -1.35
C PRO A 60 -13.50 2.36 -0.46
N VAL A 61 -12.47 3.02 -0.96
CA VAL A 61 -11.32 3.43 -0.15
C VAL A 61 -11.63 4.78 0.45
N ARG A 62 -11.44 4.91 1.77
CA ARG A 62 -11.68 6.16 2.48
C ARG A 62 -10.38 6.90 2.70
N THR A 63 -10.35 8.20 2.44
CA THR A 63 -9.11 8.96 2.58
C THR A 63 -9.32 10.42 2.95
N ALA A 64 -8.39 10.92 3.76
CA ALA A 64 -8.34 12.30 4.17
C ALA A 64 -6.88 12.77 4.31
N VAL A 65 -6.68 14.07 4.34
CA VAL A 65 -5.40 14.70 4.67
C VAL A 65 -5.58 15.61 5.88
N LEU A 66 -4.66 15.53 6.84
CA LEU A 66 -4.49 16.51 7.89
C LEU A 66 -3.32 17.42 7.54
N GLU A 67 -3.59 18.72 7.38
CA GLU A 67 -2.60 19.75 7.14
C GLU A 67 -2.27 20.47 8.45
N PHE A 68 -0.98 20.47 8.82
CA PHE A 68 -0.50 21.04 10.07
C PHE A 68 0.14 22.41 9.81
N TYR A 69 -0.45 23.44 10.40
CA TYR A 69 0.06 24.80 10.41
C TYR A 69 0.53 25.16 11.83
N ALA A 70 1.22 26.29 11.97
CA ALA A 70 1.79 26.70 13.27
C ALA A 70 0.78 26.73 14.43
N HIS A 71 -0.49 27.03 14.15
CA HIS A 71 -1.53 27.21 15.16
C HIS A 71 -2.84 26.47 14.86
N SER A 72 -2.87 25.61 13.85
CA SER A 72 -4.11 24.93 13.44
C SER A 72 -3.83 23.64 12.70
N VAL A 73 -4.79 22.72 12.76
CA VAL A 73 -4.84 21.52 11.93
C VAL A 73 -6.10 21.58 11.08
N VAL A 74 -5.96 21.46 9.76
CA VAL A 74 -7.08 21.41 8.82
C VAL A 74 -7.26 19.99 8.32
N ARG A 75 -8.49 19.48 8.37
CA ARG A 75 -8.84 18.17 7.81
C ARG A 75 -9.53 18.35 6.46
N ILE A 76 -9.05 17.63 5.46
CA ILE A 76 -9.63 17.58 4.11
C ILE A 76 -10.06 16.14 3.85
N ASP A 77 -11.36 15.90 3.81
CA ASP A 77 -11.92 14.59 3.46
C ASP A 77 -12.14 14.47 1.95
N PHE A 78 -11.74 13.35 1.36
CA PHE A 78 -11.95 13.08 -0.07
C PHE A 78 -13.14 12.15 -0.31
N ASP A 79 -13.74 11.63 0.76
CA ASP A 79 -14.95 10.83 0.72
C ASP A 79 -16.15 11.78 0.57
N SER A 80 -16.81 11.82 -0.58
CA SER A 80 -18.04 12.62 -0.71
C SER A 80 -19.09 11.98 -1.62
N SER A 81 -20.33 12.34 -1.36
CA SER A 81 -21.55 11.90 -2.04
C SER A 81 -21.80 12.58 -3.39
N ASP A 82 -20.90 13.47 -3.83
CA ASP A 82 -21.02 14.23 -5.09
C ASP A 82 -20.75 13.41 -6.38
N GLY A 83 -20.54 12.09 -6.25
CA GLY A 83 -20.31 11.18 -7.37
C GLY A 83 -18.88 11.19 -7.93
N VAL A 84 -17.99 12.06 -7.44
CA VAL A 84 -16.57 12.06 -7.81
C VAL A 84 -15.80 11.14 -6.87
N SER A 85 -15.03 10.21 -7.45
CA SER A 85 -14.27 9.24 -6.65
C SER A 85 -13.24 9.91 -5.73
N ALA A 86 -13.03 9.33 -4.54
CA ALA A 86 -12.00 9.77 -3.60
C ALA A 86 -10.60 9.79 -4.24
N TYR A 87 -10.33 8.83 -5.14
CA TYR A 87 -9.09 8.76 -5.90
C TYR A 87 -8.88 10.01 -6.77
N SER A 88 -9.90 10.42 -7.53
CA SER A 88 -9.83 11.59 -8.40
C SER A 88 -9.59 12.87 -7.61
N LYS A 89 -10.25 13.04 -6.46
CA LYS A 89 -10.08 14.23 -5.61
C LYS A 89 -8.70 14.26 -4.97
N LEU A 90 -8.23 13.13 -4.44
CA LEU A 90 -6.89 13.04 -3.88
C LEU A 90 -5.83 13.30 -4.96
N SER A 91 -5.98 12.73 -6.16
CA SER A 91 -5.06 12.96 -7.28
C SER A 91 -5.03 14.44 -7.70
N ALA A 92 -6.19 15.10 -7.78
CA ALA A 92 -6.27 16.53 -8.04
C ALA A 92 -5.62 17.35 -6.92
N TYR A 93 -5.85 16.98 -5.67
CA TYR A 93 -5.18 17.58 -4.52
C TYR A 93 -3.65 17.43 -4.65
N LEU A 94 -3.11 16.23 -4.87
CA LEU A 94 -1.66 16.01 -4.95
C LEU A 94 -0.95 16.76 -6.08
N THR A 95 -1.67 17.12 -7.15
CA THR A 95 -1.15 17.88 -8.29
C THR A 95 -1.33 19.40 -8.15
N SER A 96 -2.15 19.85 -7.21
CA SER A 96 -2.33 21.28 -6.92
C SER A 96 -1.20 21.85 -6.06
N LEU A 97 -0.97 23.16 -6.19
CA LEU A 97 0.04 23.88 -5.39
C LEU A 97 -0.47 24.06 -3.96
N HIS A 98 0.19 23.42 -3.00
CA HIS A 98 -0.14 23.53 -1.58
C HIS A 98 0.91 24.34 -0.83
N GLN A 99 0.43 25.20 0.07
CA GLN A 99 1.30 25.97 0.96
C GLN A 99 1.69 25.17 2.21
N CYS A 100 0.89 24.17 2.60
CA CYS A 100 1.18 23.34 3.77
C CYS A 100 2.27 22.31 3.43
N LYS A 101 3.38 22.35 4.20
CA LYS A 101 4.47 21.40 4.07
C LYS A 101 4.39 20.21 5.05
N ASN A 102 3.51 20.28 6.04
CA ASN A 102 3.39 19.28 7.11
C ASN A 102 2.06 18.54 6.96
N ARG A 103 2.06 17.34 6.39
CA ARG A 103 0.83 16.65 6.00
C ARG A 103 0.80 15.21 6.48
N LEU A 104 -0.33 14.80 7.06
CA LEU A 104 -0.62 13.40 7.39
C LEU A 104 -1.77 12.88 6.52
N PHE A 105 -1.47 11.92 5.65
CA PHE A 105 -2.43 11.22 4.84
C PHE A 105 -3.07 10.09 5.66
N LEU A 106 -4.39 10.06 5.71
CA LEU A 106 -5.17 8.97 6.31
C LEU A 106 -5.74 8.14 5.17
N LEU A 107 -5.43 6.85 5.18
CA LEU A 107 -5.87 5.89 4.16
C LEU A 107 -6.52 4.68 4.83
N GLU A 108 -7.82 4.55 4.67
CA GLU A 108 -8.55 3.38 5.15
C GLU A 108 -8.91 2.45 4.00
N ASP A 109 -8.50 1.20 4.20
CA ASP A 109 -8.41 0.14 3.21
C ASP A 109 -7.40 0.46 2.10
N LEU A 110 -6.93 -0.57 1.39
CA LEU A 110 -5.93 -0.40 0.33
C LEU A 110 -6.52 -0.74 -1.03
N SER A 111 -6.08 -0.06 -2.06
CA SER A 111 -6.24 -0.52 -3.43
C SER A 111 -4.96 -0.31 -4.23
N PRO A 112 -4.73 -1.08 -5.31
CA PRO A 112 -3.57 -0.88 -6.16
C PRO A 112 -3.39 0.56 -6.64
N GLU A 113 -4.49 1.23 -6.99
CA GLU A 113 -4.49 2.61 -7.48
C GLU A 113 -4.03 3.59 -6.40
N PHE A 114 -4.50 3.45 -5.16
CA PHE A 114 -4.07 4.30 -4.05
C PHE A 114 -2.63 4.01 -3.61
N ILE A 115 -2.20 2.74 -3.68
CA ILE A 115 -0.80 2.36 -3.43
C ILE A 115 0.12 3.00 -4.47
N GLU A 116 -0.22 2.91 -5.76
CA GLU A 116 0.53 3.55 -6.83
C GLU A 116 0.59 5.07 -6.65
N LEU A 117 -0.55 5.72 -6.39
CA LEU A 117 -0.65 7.16 -6.27
C LEU A 117 0.15 7.71 -5.08
N LEU A 118 -0.13 7.21 -3.87
CA LEU A 118 0.52 7.70 -2.65
C LEU A 118 1.96 7.19 -2.53
N GLY A 119 2.21 5.93 -2.90
CA GLY A 119 3.55 5.36 -2.91
C GLY A 119 4.48 6.10 -3.86
N GLY A 120 4.00 6.43 -5.07
CA GLY A 120 4.76 7.21 -6.04
C GLY A 120 4.94 8.67 -5.65
N TYR A 121 3.90 9.32 -5.12
CA TYR A 121 3.98 10.74 -4.71
C TYR A 121 4.89 10.96 -3.49
N LEU A 122 4.76 10.10 -2.48
CA LEU A 122 5.51 10.22 -1.22
C LEU A 122 6.85 9.45 -1.24
N ASN A 123 7.11 8.64 -2.27
CA ASN A 123 8.25 7.72 -2.31
C ASN A 123 8.29 6.77 -1.08
N ILE A 124 7.13 6.21 -0.72
CA ILE A 124 6.99 5.28 0.42
C ILE A 124 7.72 3.98 0.12
N ASP A 125 8.42 3.42 1.10
CA ASP A 125 8.96 2.06 0.99
C ASP A 125 7.81 1.04 0.80
N GLY A 126 7.82 0.30 -0.31
CA GLY A 126 6.79 -0.69 -0.63
C GLY A 126 6.60 -1.77 0.44
N THR A 127 7.59 -2.00 1.29
CA THR A 127 7.48 -2.93 2.42
C THR A 127 6.43 -2.47 3.43
N VAL A 128 6.15 -1.16 3.55
CA VAL A 128 5.07 -0.63 4.39
C VAL A 128 3.72 -1.18 3.95
N PHE A 129 3.39 -1.07 2.65
CA PHE A 129 2.14 -1.62 2.10
C PHE A 129 2.12 -3.14 2.15
N ALA A 130 3.26 -3.80 1.89
CA ALA A 130 3.35 -5.24 1.96
C ALA A 130 3.11 -5.77 3.39
N HIS A 131 3.66 -5.09 4.41
CA HIS A 131 3.40 -5.40 5.81
C HIS A 131 1.95 -5.11 6.21
N GLN A 132 1.37 -4.01 5.72
CA GLN A 132 -0.06 -3.73 5.89
C GLN A 132 -0.89 -4.88 5.30
N ILE A 133 -0.63 -5.33 4.07
CA ILE A 133 -1.38 -6.40 3.40
C ILE A 133 -1.21 -7.75 4.13
N ARG A 134 -0.01 -8.05 4.63
CA ARG A 134 0.34 -9.37 5.19
C ARG A 134 -0.59 -9.83 6.31
N ASP A 135 -1.27 -10.94 6.05
CA ASP A 135 -2.26 -11.61 6.89
C ASP A 135 -1.72 -12.89 7.59
N ALA A 136 -0.43 -13.22 7.44
CA ALA A 136 0.25 -14.28 8.20
C ALA A 136 1.04 -13.77 9.43
N HIS A 137 1.06 -14.57 10.51
CA HIS A 137 1.80 -14.28 11.75
C HIS A 137 3.29 -14.58 11.57
N TYR A 138 3.56 -15.78 11.08
CA TYR A 138 4.79 -16.41 10.61
C TYR A 138 4.30 -17.49 9.66
N SER A 139 4.62 -17.41 8.37
CA SER A 139 4.47 -18.59 7.52
C SER A 139 5.58 -19.57 7.92
N GLY A 140 5.34 -20.86 7.94
CA GLY A 140 6.40 -21.89 8.01
C GLY A 140 6.99 -22.20 6.63
N GLY A 141 6.72 -21.37 5.63
CA GLY A 141 6.98 -21.67 4.21
C GLY A 141 8.32 -21.15 3.68
N PRO A 142 8.68 -21.43 2.43
CA PRO A 142 9.93 -20.93 1.84
C PRO A 142 9.98 -19.39 1.70
N TRP A 143 8.87 -18.69 1.93
CA TRP A 143 8.72 -17.23 1.84
C TRP A 143 9.06 -16.49 3.15
N ASN A 144 9.73 -17.16 4.10
CA ASN A 144 10.02 -16.71 5.47
C ASN A 144 11.15 -15.67 5.55
N GLY A 145 11.22 -14.78 4.58
CA GLY A 145 12.38 -13.92 4.38
C GLY A 145 12.39 -12.66 5.22
N HIS A 146 11.90 -12.61 6.48
CA HIS A 146 12.27 -11.52 7.37
C HIS A 146 12.43 -11.96 8.84
N PRO A 147 13.65 -11.88 9.40
CA PRO A 147 13.84 -11.85 10.84
C PRO A 147 13.14 -10.61 11.44
N PRO A 148 12.81 -10.62 12.75
CA PRO A 148 12.33 -9.42 13.43
C PRO A 148 13.27 -8.24 13.13
N GLN A 149 12.70 -7.12 12.70
CA GLN A 149 13.48 -5.89 12.48
C GLN A 149 14.12 -5.49 13.81
N LEU A 150 15.44 -5.36 13.80
CA LEU A 150 16.17 -5.00 15.01
C LEU A 150 15.84 -3.55 15.37
N PRO A 151 15.82 -3.17 16.66
CA PRO A 151 15.63 -1.78 17.07
C PRO A 151 16.61 -0.80 16.42
N SER A 152 17.76 -1.28 15.95
CA SER A 152 18.74 -0.50 15.18
C SER A 152 18.30 -0.16 13.74
N GLU A 153 17.38 -0.91 13.14
CA GLU A 153 16.76 -0.58 11.85
C GLU A 153 15.67 0.50 12.00
N ILE A 154 15.15 0.68 13.23
CA ILE A 154 14.14 1.70 13.61
C ILE A 154 14.80 3.07 13.88
N GLY A 155 16.13 3.14 13.93
CA GLY A 155 16.89 4.34 14.32
C GLY A 155 16.99 5.45 13.28
N SER A 156 16.42 5.28 12.09
CA SER A 156 16.35 6.32 11.06
C SER A 156 15.11 7.20 11.29
N PRO A 157 15.23 8.55 11.31
CA PRO A 157 14.06 9.46 11.38
C PRO A 157 13.13 9.33 10.15
N GLN A 158 13.62 8.70 9.08
CA GLN A 158 12.84 8.23 7.95
C GLN A 158 12.47 6.77 8.21
N GLY A 159 11.18 6.50 8.42
CA GLY A 159 10.79 5.17 8.83
C GLY A 159 9.29 4.97 8.80
N GLY A 160 8.91 3.71 8.62
CA GLY A 160 7.56 3.26 8.83
C GLY A 160 7.55 2.01 9.70
N PHE A 161 6.45 1.80 10.40
CA PHE A 161 6.20 0.59 11.16
C PHE A 161 4.78 0.11 10.90
N THR A 162 4.52 -1.16 11.21
CA THR A 162 3.18 -1.73 11.14
C THR A 162 2.81 -2.31 12.50
N LEU A 163 1.83 -1.70 13.15
CA LEU A 163 1.20 -2.25 14.34
C LEU A 163 0.24 -3.35 13.93
N ARG A 164 0.32 -4.49 14.61
CA ARG A 164 -0.63 -5.59 14.48
C ARG A 164 -1.41 -5.72 15.78
N TYR A 165 -2.72 -5.76 15.68
CA TYR A 165 -3.60 -5.94 16.83
C TYR A 165 -4.77 -6.86 16.48
N TYR A 166 -5.37 -7.42 17.52
CA TYR A 166 -6.54 -8.27 17.41
C TYR A 166 -7.73 -7.51 17.94
N GLU A 167 -8.79 -7.48 17.13
CA GLU A 167 -10.07 -6.93 17.53
C GLU A 167 -11.04 -8.09 17.80
N PRO A 168 -11.53 -8.25 19.04
CA PRO A 168 -12.59 -9.21 19.32
C PRO A 168 -13.91 -8.71 18.74
N ARG A 169 -14.64 -9.60 18.07
CA ARG A 169 -15.95 -9.35 17.46
C ARG A 169 -16.92 -10.41 17.93
N TYR A 170 -18.05 -9.95 18.47
CA TYR A 170 -19.17 -10.83 18.74
C TYR A 170 -19.96 -11.02 17.45
N LEU A 171 -20.26 -12.26 17.11
CA LEU A 171 -21.04 -12.61 15.93
C LEU A 171 -22.25 -13.42 16.36
N ASP A 172 -23.41 -12.82 16.15
CA ASP A 172 -24.74 -13.34 16.45
C ASP A 172 -25.26 -14.25 15.34
N ASP A 173 -24.42 -15.16 14.86
CA ASP A 173 -24.80 -16.10 13.81
C ASP A 173 -24.50 -17.53 14.31
N PRO A 174 -25.54 -18.28 14.70
CA PRO A 174 -25.40 -19.65 15.20
C PRO A 174 -25.02 -20.65 14.09
N ASP A 175 -25.16 -20.27 12.82
CA ASP A 175 -24.84 -21.11 11.67
C ASP A 175 -23.39 -20.92 11.19
N LEU A 176 -22.59 -20.12 11.90
CA LEU A 176 -21.18 -19.94 11.56
C LEU A 176 -20.40 -21.26 11.68
N PRO A 177 -19.53 -21.56 10.71
CA PRO A 177 -18.74 -22.78 10.76
C PRO A 177 -17.82 -22.78 11.98
N ALA A 178 -17.73 -23.94 12.65
CA ALA A 178 -16.84 -24.14 13.80
C ALA A 178 -15.35 -23.91 13.49
N PHE A 179 -14.97 -23.82 12.20
CA PHE A 179 -13.61 -23.52 11.75
C PHE A 179 -13.58 -22.37 10.74
N SER A 180 -12.58 -21.51 10.90
CA SER A 180 -12.72 -20.06 10.69
C SER A 180 -12.25 -19.52 9.33
N SER A 181 -11.69 -20.34 8.44
CA SER A 181 -11.03 -19.83 7.22
C SER A 181 -11.99 -19.29 6.16
N ALA A 182 -13.29 -19.56 6.26
CA ALA A 182 -14.29 -19.13 5.28
C ALA A 182 -14.84 -17.72 5.55
N VAL A 183 -14.72 -17.22 6.78
CA VAL A 183 -15.29 -15.93 7.16
C VAL A 183 -14.20 -14.86 7.13
N GLN A 184 -14.45 -13.79 6.39
CA GLN A 184 -13.51 -12.69 6.20
C GLN A 184 -14.21 -11.36 6.32
N THR A 185 -13.49 -10.34 6.79
CA THR A 185 -13.99 -8.96 6.76
C THR A 185 -14.24 -8.48 5.34
N LEU A 186 -15.24 -7.62 5.20
CA LEU A 186 -15.48 -6.89 3.97
C LEU A 186 -14.38 -5.84 3.79
N GLY A 187 -13.59 -5.94 2.74
CA GLY A 187 -12.53 -4.99 2.44
C GLY A 187 -11.72 -5.43 1.24
N ASN A 188 -11.04 -4.47 0.62
CA ASN A 188 -10.08 -4.77 -0.43
C ASN A 188 -8.95 -5.64 0.13
N VAL A 189 -8.51 -5.35 1.36
CA VAL A 189 -7.64 -6.24 2.13
C VAL A 189 -8.48 -7.00 3.16
N ALA A 190 -9.18 -8.03 2.69
CA ALA A 190 -9.99 -8.90 3.52
C ALA A 190 -9.16 -9.61 4.60
N ARG A 191 -9.70 -9.70 5.82
CA ARG A 191 -9.03 -10.34 6.97
C ARG A 191 -9.81 -11.58 7.39
N PRO A 192 -9.16 -12.74 7.53
CA PRO A 192 -9.83 -13.90 8.09
C PRO A 192 -10.22 -13.62 9.55
N VAL A 193 -11.40 -14.09 9.91
CA VAL A 193 -11.87 -14.10 11.29
C VAL A 193 -11.44 -15.42 11.93
N THR A 194 -10.84 -15.39 13.12
CA THR A 194 -10.54 -16.61 13.88
C THR A 194 -11.56 -16.81 15.00
N PHE A 195 -12.31 -17.90 14.96
CA PHE A 195 -13.33 -18.20 15.98
C PHE A 195 -12.73 -18.91 17.19
N GLY A 196 -13.16 -18.47 18.37
CA GLY A 196 -13.09 -19.28 19.58
C GLY A 196 -14.21 -20.32 19.62
N LYS A 197 -14.27 -21.06 20.74
CA LYS A 197 -15.43 -21.91 21.05
C LYS A 197 -16.69 -21.02 21.17
N PRO A 198 -17.88 -21.53 20.80
CA PRO A 198 -19.13 -20.85 21.13
C PRO A 198 -19.19 -20.51 22.62
N THR A 199 -19.71 -19.34 22.93
CA THR A 199 -19.92 -18.86 24.30
C THR A 199 -21.35 -18.38 24.46
N TRP A 200 -21.98 -18.71 25.59
CA TRP A 200 -23.29 -18.22 25.95
C TRP A 200 -23.27 -16.70 26.13
N ASN A 201 -24.20 -15.99 25.48
CA ASN A 201 -24.39 -14.56 25.67
C ASN A 201 -25.65 -14.32 26.51
N GLU A 202 -25.43 -13.93 27.76
CA GLU A 202 -26.51 -13.65 28.72
C GLU A 202 -27.44 -12.51 28.28
N GLN A 203 -26.90 -11.48 27.62
CA GLN A 203 -27.71 -10.32 27.18
C GLN A 203 -28.70 -10.70 26.07
N LYS A 204 -28.34 -11.67 25.23
CA LYS A 204 -29.13 -12.09 24.07
C LYS A 204 -29.81 -13.44 24.27
N ASN A 205 -29.55 -14.12 25.38
CA ASN A 205 -30.11 -15.42 25.72
C ASN A 205 -29.92 -16.46 24.59
N GLN A 206 -28.75 -16.46 23.97
CA GLN A 206 -28.38 -17.35 22.86
C GLN A 206 -26.89 -17.69 22.87
N GLU A 207 -26.52 -18.81 22.25
CA GLU A 207 -25.13 -19.11 21.92
C GLU A 207 -24.64 -18.19 20.80
N GLY A 208 -23.38 -17.78 20.85
CA GLY A 208 -22.75 -17.11 19.73
C GLY A 208 -21.24 -17.22 19.77
N HIS A 209 -20.61 -16.66 18.74
CA HIS A 209 -19.17 -16.79 18.54
C HIS A 209 -18.45 -15.48 18.84
N VAL A 210 -17.35 -15.59 19.59
CA VAL A 210 -16.34 -14.53 19.63
C VAL A 210 -15.29 -14.84 18.58
N GLY A 211 -15.31 -14.06 17.50
CA GLY A 211 -14.28 -14.02 16.49
C GLY A 211 -13.18 -13.03 16.85
N HIS A 212 -11.96 -13.29 16.42
CA HIS A 212 -10.87 -12.34 16.47
C HIS A 212 -10.50 -11.95 15.05
N VAL A 213 -10.61 -10.67 14.73
CA VAL A 213 -10.13 -10.14 13.47
C VAL A 213 -8.74 -9.58 13.70
N ARG A 214 -7.81 -9.96 12.84
CA ARG A 214 -6.45 -9.44 12.93
C ARG A 214 -6.27 -8.25 12.01
N HIS A 215 -6.05 -7.09 12.59
CA HIS A 215 -5.82 -5.85 11.86
C HIS A 215 -4.34 -5.51 11.83
N ASN A 216 -3.97 -4.85 10.75
CA ASN A 216 -2.71 -4.13 10.66
C ASN A 216 -3.03 -2.64 10.54
N THR A 217 -2.19 -1.79 11.13
CA THR A 217 -2.17 -0.36 10.89
C THR A 217 -0.73 0.06 10.70
N SER A 218 -0.43 0.62 9.54
CA SER A 218 0.91 1.06 9.17
C SER A 218 1.03 2.56 9.27
N PHE A 219 2.16 3.00 9.79
CA PHE A 219 2.60 4.39 9.77
C PHE A 219 3.87 4.49 8.93
N TRP A 220 4.04 5.60 8.23
CA TRP A 220 5.29 5.98 7.58
C TRP A 220 5.41 7.49 7.54
N SER A 221 6.63 8.02 7.67
CA SER A 221 6.90 9.44 7.47
C SER A 221 8.28 9.71 6.90
N THR A 222 8.40 10.86 6.24
CA THR A 222 9.67 11.46 5.84
C THR A 222 9.63 12.97 6.06
N GLU A 223 10.77 13.54 6.40
CA GLU A 223 11.00 14.98 6.24
C GLU A 223 11.14 15.31 4.75
N ASP A 224 10.65 16.47 4.35
CA ASP A 224 11.02 17.07 3.08
C ASP A 224 12.30 17.90 3.25
N GLY A 225 13.08 18.05 2.18
CA GLY A 225 14.34 18.80 2.21
C GLY A 225 14.18 20.31 2.44
N GLU A 226 12.95 20.80 2.64
CA GLU A 226 12.61 22.21 2.82
C GLU A 226 12.02 22.52 4.20
N GLY A 227 12.19 21.63 5.17
CA GLY A 227 11.80 21.82 6.57
C GLY A 227 10.35 21.45 6.89
N GLY A 228 9.65 20.77 5.97
CA GLY A 228 8.36 20.13 6.20
C GLY A 228 8.46 18.62 6.37
N TRP A 229 7.31 17.96 6.49
CA TRP A 229 7.22 16.50 6.58
C TRP A 229 5.93 15.98 5.98
N ASN A 230 5.98 14.78 5.41
CA ASN A 230 4.80 14.06 4.97
C ASN A 230 4.76 12.70 5.64
N GLY A 231 3.58 12.28 6.06
CA GLY A 231 3.37 10.96 6.63
C GLY A 231 2.07 10.34 6.16
N ILE A 232 1.96 9.03 6.31
CA ILE A 232 0.75 8.27 6.03
C ILE A 232 0.43 7.35 7.21
N VAL A 233 -0.85 7.28 7.56
CA VAL A 233 -1.42 6.20 8.37
C VAL A 233 -2.36 5.40 7.49
N SER A 234 -2.08 4.11 7.32
CA SER A 234 -2.96 3.19 6.62
C SER A 234 -3.56 2.17 7.57
N SER A 235 -4.87 1.94 7.49
CA SER A 235 -5.55 0.93 8.29
C SER A 235 -6.46 0.07 7.42
N SER A 236 -6.62 -1.21 7.79
CA SER A 236 -7.57 -2.12 7.14
C SER A 236 -8.72 -2.37 8.11
N VAL A 237 -9.57 -1.37 8.32
CA VAL A 237 -10.73 -1.48 9.21
C VAL A 237 -11.99 -1.27 8.39
N ARG A 238 -12.74 -2.36 8.20
CA ARG A 238 -14.13 -2.31 7.75
C ARG A 238 -14.91 -3.41 8.47
N TYR A 239 -16.12 -3.06 8.83
CA TYR A 239 -17.02 -3.89 9.63
C TYR A 239 -17.64 -4.99 8.77
N LEU A 240 -17.87 -6.15 9.39
CA LEU A 240 -18.68 -7.25 8.85
C LEU A 240 -20.15 -6.83 8.75
#